data_AF-A0AAW7LNX7-F1
#
_entry.id   AF-A0AAW7LNX7-F1
#
_cell.length_a   1.000
_cell.length_b   1.000
_cell.length_c   1.000
_cell.angle_alpha   90.00
_cell.angle_beta   90.00
_cell.angle_gamma   90.00
#
_symmetry.space_group_name_H-M   'P 1'
#
loop_
_entity.id
_entity.type
_entity.pdbx_description
1 polymer ?
#
loop_
_entity_poly.entity_id
_entity_poly.type
_entity_poly.pdbx_seq_one_letter_code
_entity_poly.pdbx_strand_id
1 'polypeptide(L)'
;MSRSFAIWGCRNYHGSSEDAYNETRSDFINELHINFWNITSKKFYHLDFGISFSHPKIEEIYEHGAICLFVPFVKEKDTFIDLSKNLESSDELVTAVFNEHIIQKDTINKKHLLLDLTRKGKLLVNTKLDFEGGSLDKRITLKKRIDGTYIFFHLKHCLSKSNECNHYIRFRINLNSSDVASIVKTFYPKDLFLKSNIERSDIIDFRINEQRNLPNEVATTLASASCTPSKYHFFVIRDMVDESSASGSNYQGCRILESETWKKYFPDNVNFGENDPMIYHWKIKKDDEARLGDFSVVVKFKTSKSKFSKIFAYIFYAAAITYIMKFIPADSAHKNIYLVCTLAFILAYISIHYIKYISLSKFIARVKKWKI
;
A
#
# COMPACT_ATOMS: atom_id res chain seq x y z
N MET A 1 3.53 -16.31 -4.41
CA MET A 1 3.76 -15.84 -3.01
C MET A 1 3.77 -14.31 -3.01
N SER A 2 3.36 -13.68 -1.91
CA SER A 2 3.54 -12.25 -1.69
C SER A 2 5.04 -11.94 -1.58
N ARG A 3 5.49 -10.85 -2.22
CA ARG A 3 6.89 -10.41 -2.15
C ARG A 3 7.04 -9.47 -0.95
N SER A 4 8.14 -9.58 -0.21
CA SER A 4 8.42 -8.66 0.89
C SER A 4 9.16 -7.41 0.39
N PHE A 5 8.87 -6.29 1.02
CA PHE A 5 9.74 -5.11 1.02
C PHE A 5 10.89 -5.35 2.00
N ALA A 6 11.97 -4.57 1.92
CA ALA A 6 12.97 -4.55 2.98
C ALA A 6 13.47 -3.14 3.26
N ILE A 7 13.73 -2.84 4.53
CA ILE A 7 14.34 -1.59 4.97
C ILE A 7 15.36 -1.89 6.07
N TRP A 8 16.54 -1.31 5.95
CA TRP A 8 17.60 -1.50 6.94
C TRP A 8 18.62 -0.38 6.88
N GLY A 9 19.38 -0.25 7.97
CA GLY A 9 20.57 0.58 8.02
C GLY A 9 21.80 -0.26 7.66
N CYS A 10 22.57 0.16 6.66
CA CYS A 10 23.86 -0.46 6.37
C CYS A 10 25.00 0.35 7.02
N ARG A 11 26.07 -0.34 7.46
CA ARG A 11 27.26 0.31 8.03
C ARG A 11 28.08 1.03 6.97
N ASN A 12 28.32 0.33 5.87
CA ASN A 12 29.12 0.81 4.76
C ASN A 12 28.46 0.37 3.45
N TYR A 13 27.94 1.31 2.65
CA TYR A 13 27.33 0.98 1.35
C TYR A 13 28.37 0.82 0.23
N HIS A 14 29.63 1.20 0.46
CA HIS A 14 30.74 1.01 -0.46
C HIS A 14 31.51 -0.31 -0.25
N GLY A 15 31.40 -0.90 0.94
CA GLY A 15 32.02 -2.18 1.26
C GLY A 15 31.50 -3.30 0.36
N SER A 16 32.40 -4.16 -0.11
CA SER A 16 32.02 -5.42 -0.75
C SER A 16 31.25 -6.29 0.24
N SER A 17 30.33 -7.12 -0.25
CA SER A 17 29.56 -8.11 0.53
C SER A 17 30.42 -9.16 1.27
N GLU A 18 31.74 -9.01 1.25
CA GLU A 18 32.74 -9.81 1.97
C GLU A 18 33.03 -9.26 3.39
N ASP A 19 32.50 -8.09 3.75
CA ASP A 19 32.64 -7.58 5.11
C ASP A 19 31.84 -8.46 6.09
N ALA A 20 32.59 -9.08 7.01
CA ALA A 20 32.13 -10.05 7.98
C ALA A 20 30.88 -9.61 8.74
N TYR A 21 30.04 -10.59 9.09
CA TYR A 21 28.89 -10.42 9.99
C TYR A 21 29.31 -9.60 11.22
N ASN A 22 28.76 -8.40 11.36
CA ASN A 22 29.08 -7.48 12.45
C ASN A 22 27.94 -7.49 13.48
N GLU A 23 28.21 -8.09 14.64
CA GLU A 23 27.24 -8.24 15.73
C GLU A 23 26.88 -6.92 16.41
N THR A 24 27.69 -5.87 16.20
CA THR A 24 27.58 -4.62 16.96
C THR A 24 26.33 -3.84 16.52
N ARG A 25 25.27 -3.89 17.31
CA ARG A 25 24.02 -3.17 17.06
C ARG A 25 24.21 -1.65 17.09
N SER A 26 23.64 -0.95 16.12
CA SER A 26 23.56 0.51 16.10
C SER A 26 22.21 0.93 15.53
N ASP A 27 21.24 1.15 16.42
CA ASP A 27 19.90 1.58 16.04
C ASP A 27 19.89 3.09 15.79
N PHE A 28 19.63 3.48 14.55
CA PHE A 28 19.44 4.88 14.17
C PHE A 28 18.15 5.10 13.37
N ILE A 29 17.43 4.05 12.96
CA ILE A 29 16.13 4.17 12.29
C ILE A 29 15.02 4.05 13.33
N ASN A 30 14.33 5.16 13.60
CA ASN A 30 13.36 5.27 14.68
C ASN A 30 12.00 4.71 14.28
N GLU A 31 11.38 5.29 13.25
CA GLU A 31 10.00 4.99 12.84
C GLU A 31 9.91 4.91 11.31
N LEU A 32 9.22 3.88 10.82
CA LEU A 32 8.82 3.75 9.43
C LEU A 32 7.30 3.93 9.31
N HIS A 33 6.88 4.92 8.54
CA HIS A 33 5.49 5.18 8.18
C HIS A 33 5.26 4.79 6.73
N ILE A 34 4.19 4.06 6.47
CA ILE A 34 3.83 3.63 5.13
C ILE A 34 2.37 3.94 4.91
N ASN A 35 2.08 4.73 3.88
CA ASN A 35 0.70 5.02 3.48
C ASN A 35 0.43 4.34 2.15
N PHE A 36 -0.38 3.29 2.16
CA PHE A 36 -0.85 2.64 0.96
C PHE A 36 -2.21 3.23 0.55
N TRP A 37 -2.16 4.17 -0.39
CA TRP A 37 -3.34 4.73 -1.03
C TRP A 37 -3.87 3.75 -2.05
N ASN A 38 -5.05 3.19 -1.80
CA ASN A 38 -5.65 2.16 -2.65
C ASN A 38 -7.15 2.44 -2.85
N ILE A 39 -7.44 3.59 -3.43
CA ILE A 39 -8.82 4.04 -3.70
C ILE A 39 -9.24 3.45 -5.04
N THR A 40 -9.98 2.35 -4.96
CA THR A 40 -10.28 1.51 -6.12
C THR A 40 -11.33 2.12 -7.04
N SER A 41 -12.25 2.95 -6.52
CA SER A 41 -13.25 3.63 -7.33
C SER A 41 -12.63 4.58 -8.38
N LYS A 42 -11.46 5.15 -8.08
CA LYS A 42 -10.75 6.12 -8.92
C LYS A 42 -9.47 5.58 -9.56
N LYS A 43 -9.13 4.30 -9.31
CA LYS A 43 -7.85 3.68 -9.71
C LYS A 43 -6.64 4.50 -9.23
N PHE A 44 -6.72 4.97 -8.00
CA PHE A 44 -5.72 5.83 -7.40
C PHE A 44 -4.85 5.02 -6.46
N TYR A 45 -3.59 4.81 -6.87
CA TYR A 45 -2.68 3.85 -6.26
C TYR A 45 -1.31 4.47 -6.00
N HIS A 46 -1.00 4.71 -4.73
CA HIS A 46 0.28 5.28 -4.31
C HIS A 46 0.78 4.59 -3.05
N LEU A 47 2.10 4.48 -2.93
CA LEU A 47 2.76 4.01 -1.73
C LEU A 47 3.71 5.08 -1.24
N ASP A 48 3.39 5.68 -0.10
CA ASP A 48 4.24 6.68 0.52
C ASP A 48 5.08 6.04 1.62
N PHE A 49 6.32 6.47 1.73
CA PHE A 49 7.24 6.09 2.81
C PHE A 49 7.66 7.34 3.56
N GLY A 50 7.58 7.27 4.89
CA GLY A 50 8.08 8.27 5.82
C GLY A 50 9.07 7.62 6.78
N ILE A 51 10.32 8.02 6.77
CA ILE A 51 11.39 7.39 7.55
C ILE A 51 11.92 8.41 8.54
N SER A 52 11.74 8.15 9.84
CA SER A 52 12.38 8.92 10.92
C SER A 52 13.66 8.21 11.37
N PHE A 53 14.74 8.97 11.53
CA PHE A 53 16.03 8.45 11.93
C PHE A 53 16.83 9.49 12.72
N SER A 54 17.75 9.04 13.55
CA SER A 54 18.63 9.87 14.37
C SER A 54 20.06 9.85 13.84
N HIS A 55 20.91 10.72 14.37
CA HIS A 55 22.33 10.67 14.08
C HIS A 55 22.93 9.36 14.63
N PRO A 56 23.59 8.52 13.80
CA PRO A 56 24.29 7.34 14.29
C PRO A 56 25.36 7.73 15.32
N LYS A 57 25.55 6.90 16.35
CA LYS A 57 26.62 7.08 17.34
C LYS A 57 28.00 6.63 16.83
N ILE A 58 28.02 5.83 15.76
CA ILE A 58 29.23 5.23 15.20
C ILE A 58 29.62 6.04 13.96
N GLU A 59 30.82 6.61 13.97
CA GLU A 59 31.34 7.50 12.92
C GLU A 59 31.36 6.84 11.54
N GLU A 60 31.74 5.56 11.47
CA GLU A 60 31.72 4.76 10.24
C GLU A 60 30.33 4.77 9.57
N ILE A 61 29.27 4.60 10.38
CA ILE A 61 27.88 4.59 9.89
C ILE A 61 27.46 6.00 9.45
N TYR A 62 27.93 7.03 10.14
CA TYR A 62 27.67 8.41 9.74
C TYR A 62 28.27 8.72 8.35
N GLU A 63 29.55 8.42 8.15
CA GLU A 63 30.29 8.76 6.92
C GLU A 63 30.01 7.83 5.73
N HIS A 64 29.80 6.54 6.01
CA HIS A 64 29.71 5.51 4.98
C HIS A 64 28.41 4.72 5.02
N GLY A 65 27.53 4.98 5.98
CA GLY A 65 26.25 4.29 6.10
C GLY A 65 25.16 4.89 5.22
N ALA A 66 24.12 4.10 5.03
CA ALA A 66 22.91 4.49 4.33
C ALA A 66 21.69 3.81 4.94
N ILE A 67 20.53 4.45 4.76
CA ILE A 67 19.24 3.76 4.90
C ILE A 67 18.93 3.15 3.54
N CYS A 68 18.84 1.82 3.52
CA CYS A 68 18.55 1.04 2.33
C CYS A 68 17.09 0.62 2.34
N LEU A 69 16.40 0.81 1.22
CA LEU A 69 15.05 0.32 0.97
C LEU A 69 15.04 -0.51 -0.30
N PHE A 70 14.51 -1.72 -0.21
CA PHE A 70 14.18 -2.57 -1.35
C PHE A 70 12.68 -2.57 -1.56
N VAL A 71 12.26 -2.19 -2.77
CA VAL A 71 10.87 -2.33 -3.22
C VAL A 71 10.76 -3.46 -4.23
N PRO A 72 9.78 -4.39 -4.10
CA PRO A 72 9.66 -5.56 -4.96
C PRO A 72 9.00 -5.24 -6.33
N PHE A 73 9.25 -4.04 -6.84
CA PHE A 73 8.79 -3.52 -8.13
C PHE A 73 9.99 -2.97 -8.88
N VAL A 74 10.09 -3.28 -10.17
CA VAL A 74 11.08 -2.64 -11.04
C VAL A 74 10.53 -1.26 -11.41
N LYS A 75 11.19 -0.22 -10.93
CA LYS A 75 10.74 1.17 -11.05
C LYS A 75 11.79 2.07 -11.67
N GLU A 76 11.30 2.96 -12.51
CA GLU A 76 12.04 4.06 -13.12
C GLU A 76 12.17 5.23 -12.13
N LYS A 77 13.17 6.08 -12.34
CA LYS A 77 13.50 7.18 -11.41
C LYS A 77 12.38 8.22 -11.26
N ASP A 78 11.69 8.51 -12.36
CA ASP A 78 10.55 9.42 -12.48
C ASP A 78 9.31 8.97 -11.69
N THR A 79 9.25 7.70 -11.28
CA THR A 79 8.13 7.16 -10.50
C THR A 79 8.18 7.55 -9.01
N PHE A 80 9.33 8.04 -8.55
CA PHE A 80 9.58 8.46 -7.18
C PHE A 80 9.37 9.97 -7.05
N ILE A 81 8.55 10.37 -6.08
CA ILE A 81 8.16 11.78 -5.88
C ILE A 81 8.50 12.19 -4.46
N ASP A 82 9.26 13.28 -4.32
CA ASP A 82 9.49 13.94 -3.03
C ASP A 82 8.20 14.60 -2.53
N LEU A 83 7.78 14.29 -1.32
CA LEU A 83 6.57 14.83 -0.70
C LEU A 83 6.87 15.99 0.25
N SER A 84 8.15 16.34 0.45
CA SER A 84 8.52 17.42 1.36
C SER A 84 7.95 18.77 0.93
N LYS A 85 7.84 19.03 -0.38
CA LYS A 85 7.31 20.30 -0.91
C LYS A 85 5.88 20.55 -0.47
N ASN A 86 5.05 19.49 -0.46
CA ASN A 86 3.69 19.57 0.04
C ASN A 86 3.68 19.91 1.54
N LEU A 87 4.57 19.30 2.34
CA LEU A 87 4.72 19.60 3.77
C LEU A 87 5.21 21.05 4.02
N GLU A 88 6.14 21.54 3.21
CA GLU A 88 6.61 22.93 3.26
C GLU A 88 5.46 23.92 2.99
N SER A 89 4.50 23.56 2.12
CA SER A 89 3.42 24.47 1.70
C SER A 89 2.23 24.59 2.67
N SER A 90 2.04 23.66 3.62
CA SER A 90 0.82 23.63 4.44
C SER A 90 1.06 23.11 5.86
N ASP A 91 0.81 23.95 6.85
CA ASP A 91 0.94 23.60 8.27
C ASP A 91 -0.16 22.64 8.75
N GLU A 92 -1.35 22.78 8.18
CA GLU A 92 -2.46 21.84 8.38
C GLU A 92 -2.07 20.43 7.94
N LEU A 93 -1.41 20.31 6.78
CA LEU A 93 -0.94 19.02 6.27
C LEU A 93 0.17 18.43 7.14
N VAL A 94 1.12 19.24 7.61
CA VAL A 94 2.14 18.78 8.56
C VAL A 94 1.47 18.27 9.83
N THR A 95 0.47 19.00 10.34
CA THR A 95 -0.29 18.59 11.53
C THR A 95 -1.00 17.26 11.30
N ALA A 96 -1.61 17.06 10.14
CA ALA A 96 -2.28 15.80 9.77
C ALA A 96 -1.29 14.63 9.60
N VAL A 97 -0.14 14.85 8.97
CA VAL A 97 0.87 13.81 8.69
C VAL A 97 1.57 13.34 9.97
N PHE A 98 1.92 14.25 10.88
CA PHE A 98 2.59 13.90 12.13
C PHE A 98 1.62 13.68 13.30
N ASN A 99 0.34 14.00 13.13
CA ASN A 99 -0.71 13.98 14.16
C ASN A 99 -0.32 14.84 15.38
N GLU A 100 0.30 16.00 15.14
CA GLU A 100 0.84 16.93 16.14
C GLU A 100 0.81 18.37 15.66
N HIS A 101 0.58 19.31 16.58
CA HIS A 101 0.62 20.73 16.27
C HIS A 101 2.06 21.22 16.09
N ILE A 102 2.23 22.14 15.14
CA ILE A 102 3.49 22.84 14.90
C ILE A 102 3.57 24.03 15.85
N ILE A 103 4.66 24.12 16.60
CA ILE A 103 5.05 25.30 17.39
C ILE A 103 5.81 26.27 16.49
N GLN A 104 6.81 25.77 15.76
CA GLN A 104 7.69 26.56 14.91
C GLN A 104 8.05 25.80 13.64
N LYS A 105 8.22 26.53 12.54
CA LYS A 105 8.60 26.00 11.24
C LYS A 105 9.61 26.92 10.56
N ASP A 106 10.79 26.38 10.26
CA ASP A 106 11.89 27.14 9.66
C ASP A 106 12.59 26.34 8.56
N THR A 107 13.11 27.03 7.55
CA THR A 107 13.94 26.40 6.51
C THR A 107 15.41 26.52 6.86
N ILE A 108 16.11 25.39 6.97
CA ILE A 108 17.54 25.31 7.25
C ILE A 108 18.31 24.87 6.00
N ASN A 109 19.34 25.62 5.64
CA ASN A 109 20.30 25.30 4.56
C ASN A 109 19.65 24.93 3.20
N LYS A 110 18.42 25.41 2.94
CA LYS A 110 17.58 25.12 1.76
C LYS A 110 17.23 23.65 1.52
N LYS A 111 17.78 22.72 2.32
CA LYS A 111 17.68 21.25 2.18
C LYS A 111 16.90 20.60 3.33
N HIS A 112 16.69 21.33 4.42
CA HIS A 112 16.00 20.85 5.60
C HIS A 112 14.89 21.81 5.99
N LEU A 113 13.75 21.27 6.39
CA LEU A 113 12.67 21.98 7.04
C LEU A 113 12.66 21.57 8.52
N LEU A 114 12.98 22.51 9.41
CA LEU A 114 12.86 22.33 10.85
C LEU A 114 11.40 22.49 11.24
N LEU A 115 10.89 21.48 11.94
CA LEU A 115 9.58 21.47 12.58
C LEU A 115 9.79 21.29 14.07
N ASP A 116 9.26 22.21 14.87
CA ASP A 116 9.13 22.01 16.32
C ASP A 116 7.71 21.54 16.60
N LEU A 117 7.58 20.28 17.03
CA LEU A 117 6.31 19.62 17.26
C LEU A 117 6.03 19.51 18.75
N THR A 118 4.78 19.75 19.16
CA THR A 118 4.41 19.87 20.58
C THR A 118 4.80 18.68 21.46
N ARG A 119 4.84 17.46 20.94
CA ARG A 119 5.18 16.25 21.72
C ARG A 119 6.43 15.54 21.24
N LYS A 120 6.76 15.63 19.95
CA LYS A 120 7.95 15.01 19.34
C LYS A 120 9.20 15.89 19.39
N GLY A 121 9.08 17.17 19.73
CA GLY A 121 10.18 18.12 19.70
C GLY A 121 10.65 18.43 18.28
N LYS A 122 11.94 18.75 18.14
CA LYS A 122 12.54 19.18 16.88
C LYS A 122 12.76 18.03 15.90
N LEU A 123 12.26 18.22 14.68
CA LEU A 123 12.36 17.28 13.56
C LEU A 123 12.87 18.02 12.31
N LEU A 124 13.91 17.49 11.67
CA LEU A 124 14.46 17.99 10.42
C LEU A 124 13.99 17.14 9.24
N VAL A 125 13.00 17.64 8.50
CA VAL A 125 12.53 17.01 7.27
C VAL A 125 13.51 17.30 6.15
N ASN A 126 14.05 16.27 5.51
CA ASN A 126 14.85 16.39 4.30
C ASN A 126 13.95 16.81 3.14
N THR A 127 14.33 17.88 2.45
CA THR A 127 13.51 18.47 1.39
C THR A 127 14.24 18.58 0.07
N LYS A 128 13.44 18.69 -1.00
CA LYS A 128 13.91 18.81 -2.40
C LYS A 128 14.80 17.64 -2.77
N LEU A 129 14.37 16.44 -2.42
CA LEU A 129 15.06 15.21 -2.75
C LEU A 129 14.99 14.98 -4.26
N ASP A 130 16.14 14.85 -4.90
CA ASP A 130 16.23 14.53 -6.32
C ASP A 130 16.37 13.02 -6.54
N PHE A 131 15.33 12.42 -7.12
CA PHE A 131 15.33 11.01 -7.50
C PHE A 131 15.78 10.78 -8.96
N GLU A 132 15.82 11.82 -9.80
CA GLU A 132 16.30 11.73 -11.18
C GLU A 132 17.83 11.49 -11.24
N GLY A 133 18.52 11.80 -10.15
CA GLY A 133 19.93 11.49 -9.94
C GLY A 133 20.84 12.53 -10.61
N GLY A 134 20.49 13.81 -10.47
CA GLY A 134 21.37 14.90 -10.83
C GLY A 134 22.68 14.84 -10.05
N SER A 135 23.77 15.34 -10.66
CA SER A 135 25.10 15.38 -10.06
C SER A 135 25.20 16.24 -8.79
N LEU A 136 24.19 17.09 -8.56
CA LEU A 136 24.16 18.08 -7.49
C LEU A 136 23.61 17.54 -6.15
N ASP A 137 22.76 16.52 -6.18
CA ASP A 137 22.21 15.91 -4.96
C ASP A 137 22.71 14.47 -4.79
N LYS A 138 23.62 14.30 -3.83
CA LYS A 138 24.24 13.01 -3.52
C LYS A 138 23.52 12.25 -2.40
N ARG A 139 22.35 12.72 -1.96
CA ARG A 139 21.57 12.07 -0.87
C ARG A 139 21.02 10.72 -1.27
N ILE A 140 20.66 10.55 -2.55
CA ILE A 140 19.93 9.37 -3.02
C ILE A 140 20.70 8.63 -4.10
N THR A 141 20.66 7.31 -4.06
CA THR A 141 21.05 6.47 -5.21
C THR A 141 19.96 5.45 -5.46
N LEU A 142 19.55 5.32 -6.73
CA LEU A 142 18.60 4.31 -7.18
C LEU A 142 19.32 3.25 -8.00
N LYS A 143 19.16 1.98 -7.65
CA LYS A 143 19.71 0.84 -8.39
C LYS A 143 18.59 -0.13 -8.74
N LYS A 144 18.32 -0.31 -10.03
CA LYS A 144 17.37 -1.32 -10.50
C LYS A 144 17.97 -2.71 -10.41
N ARG A 145 17.12 -3.69 -10.14
CA ARG A 145 17.41 -5.12 -10.27
C ARG A 145 16.29 -5.78 -11.08
N ILE A 146 16.46 -7.05 -11.43
CA ILE A 146 15.49 -7.82 -12.22
C ILE A 146 14.15 -8.02 -11.50
N ASP A 147 14.14 -7.99 -10.17
CA ASP A 147 12.99 -8.34 -9.33
C ASP A 147 12.58 -7.23 -8.35
N GLY A 148 13.17 -6.04 -8.47
CA GLY A 148 12.88 -4.89 -7.63
C GLY A 148 13.80 -3.68 -7.89
N THR A 149 13.66 -2.65 -7.05
CA THR A 149 14.50 -1.46 -7.07
C THR A 149 15.05 -1.20 -5.67
N TYR A 150 16.35 -0.91 -5.58
CA TYR A 150 16.97 -0.40 -4.37
C TYR A 150 16.99 1.12 -4.36
N ILE A 151 16.72 1.68 -3.18
CA ILE A 151 16.84 3.10 -2.87
C ILE A 151 17.79 3.22 -1.69
N PHE A 152 18.86 3.98 -1.87
CA PHE A 152 19.85 4.25 -0.84
C PHE A 152 19.76 5.72 -0.44
N PHE A 153 19.57 5.99 0.84
CA PHE A 153 19.65 7.34 1.42
C PHE A 153 20.96 7.46 2.21
N HIS A 154 21.92 8.19 1.65
CA HIS A 154 23.28 8.33 2.18
C HIS A 154 23.30 9.23 3.41
N LEU A 155 23.66 8.67 4.56
CA LEU A 155 23.48 9.34 5.87
C LEU A 155 24.25 10.66 5.94
N LYS A 156 25.52 10.68 5.54
CA LYS A 156 26.36 11.90 5.53
C LYS A 156 25.73 13.10 4.83
N HIS A 157 24.89 12.86 3.82
CA HIS A 157 24.26 13.93 3.03
C HIS A 157 22.84 14.27 3.51
N CYS A 158 22.17 13.32 4.18
CA CYS A 158 20.81 13.49 4.69
C CYS A 158 20.77 14.11 6.09
N LEU A 159 21.83 13.88 6.89
CA LEU A 159 21.96 14.42 8.23
C LEU A 159 22.41 15.88 8.20
N SER A 160 22.01 16.64 9.22
CA SER A 160 22.53 17.99 9.46
C SER A 160 23.75 17.90 10.36
N LYS A 161 24.49 19.01 10.52
CA LYS A 161 25.59 19.11 11.48
C LYS A 161 25.13 19.08 12.95
N SER A 162 23.83 19.21 13.21
CA SER A 162 23.28 19.13 14.57
C SER A 162 22.90 17.69 14.89
N ASN A 163 23.45 17.17 16.00
CA ASN A 163 23.22 15.81 16.46
C ASN A 163 21.98 15.69 17.38
N GLU A 164 21.35 16.82 17.71
CA GLU A 164 20.26 16.89 18.70
C GLU A 164 18.87 16.67 18.09
N CYS A 165 18.74 16.69 16.76
CA CYS A 165 17.47 16.61 16.07
C CYS A 165 17.31 15.25 15.38
N ASN A 166 16.08 14.72 15.42
CA ASN A 166 15.71 13.62 14.53
C ASN A 166 15.55 14.14 13.11
N HIS A 167 15.85 13.29 12.15
CA HIS A 167 15.66 13.52 10.73
C HIS A 167 14.46 12.76 10.20
N TYR A 168 13.86 13.27 9.14
CA TYR A 168 12.74 12.65 8.46
C TYR A 168 12.90 12.73 6.95
N ILE A 169 12.56 11.65 6.25
CA ILE A 169 12.48 11.60 4.78
C ILE A 169 11.07 11.15 4.42
N ARG A 170 10.41 11.83 3.47
CA ARG A 170 9.09 11.42 2.99
C ARG A 170 9.00 11.48 1.48
N PHE A 171 8.65 10.36 0.86
CA PHE A 171 8.51 10.27 -0.60
C PHE A 171 7.41 9.29 -0.98
N ARG A 172 6.99 9.35 -2.24
CA ARG A 172 5.92 8.55 -2.83
C ARG A 172 6.45 7.72 -3.98
N ILE A 173 5.86 6.54 -4.16
CA ILE A 173 5.99 5.71 -5.35
C ILE A 173 4.61 5.60 -6.00
N ASN A 174 4.53 5.97 -7.27
CA ASN A 174 3.32 5.75 -8.07
C ASN A 174 3.21 4.28 -8.46
N LEU A 175 2.07 3.66 -8.17
CA LEU A 175 1.82 2.25 -8.45
C LEU A 175 0.94 2.10 -9.69
N ASN A 176 1.31 1.18 -10.57
CA ASN A 176 0.44 0.75 -11.65
C ASN A 176 -0.41 -0.45 -11.18
N SER A 177 -1.30 -0.94 -12.04
CA SER A 177 -2.19 -2.06 -11.68
C SER A 177 -1.45 -3.39 -11.46
N SER A 178 -0.30 -3.63 -12.09
CA SER A 178 0.46 -4.88 -11.87
C SER A 178 1.20 -4.85 -10.53
N ASP A 179 1.71 -3.69 -10.11
CA ASP A 179 2.28 -3.51 -8.77
C ASP A 179 1.23 -3.76 -7.69
N VAL A 180 0.05 -3.16 -7.85
CA VAL A 180 -1.07 -3.35 -6.90
C VAL A 180 -1.47 -4.82 -6.81
N ALA A 181 -1.46 -5.57 -7.92
CA ALA A 181 -1.77 -7.00 -7.93
C ALA A 181 -0.71 -7.88 -7.21
N SER A 182 0.50 -7.35 -6.98
CA SER A 182 1.52 -8.03 -6.20
C SER A 182 1.24 -7.93 -4.70
N ILE A 183 0.73 -6.78 -4.24
CA ILE A 183 0.36 -6.48 -2.85
C ILE A 183 -1.06 -7.00 -2.52
N VAL A 184 -2.00 -6.85 -3.45
CA VAL A 184 -3.43 -7.05 -3.25
C VAL A 184 -3.92 -8.25 -4.07
N LYS A 185 -4.54 -9.21 -3.39
CA LYS A 185 -5.22 -10.35 -3.99
C LYS A 185 -6.72 -10.12 -4.00
N THR A 186 -7.26 -9.88 -5.19
CA THR A 186 -8.70 -9.70 -5.39
C THR A 186 -9.38 -11.04 -5.68
N PHE A 187 -10.44 -11.33 -4.94
CA PHE A 187 -11.31 -12.50 -5.09
C PHE A 187 -12.74 -12.07 -5.39
N TYR A 188 -13.36 -12.80 -6.32
CA TYR A 188 -14.79 -12.71 -6.61
C TYR A 188 -15.44 -14.04 -6.23
N PRO A 189 -16.58 -14.02 -5.52
CA PRO A 189 -17.27 -15.26 -5.18
C PRO A 189 -17.87 -15.90 -6.44
N LYS A 190 -17.90 -17.23 -6.49
CA LYS A 190 -18.31 -17.98 -7.70
C LYS A 190 -19.80 -17.85 -8.00
N ASP A 191 -20.62 -17.55 -6.99
CA ASP A 191 -22.07 -17.36 -7.06
C ASP A 191 -22.48 -15.93 -7.42
N LEU A 192 -21.52 -15.08 -7.85
CA LEU A 192 -21.78 -13.69 -8.25
C LEU A 192 -22.89 -13.54 -9.30
N PHE A 193 -23.13 -14.56 -10.11
CA PHE A 193 -24.19 -14.57 -11.12
C PHE A 193 -25.61 -14.73 -10.53
N LEU A 194 -25.73 -15.27 -9.32
CA LEU A 194 -26.99 -15.46 -8.59
C LEU A 194 -27.29 -14.35 -7.59
N LYS A 195 -26.30 -13.54 -7.21
CA LYS A 195 -26.47 -12.42 -6.28
C LYS A 195 -26.85 -11.13 -7.00
N SER A 196 -27.77 -10.35 -6.42
CA SER A 196 -28.12 -9.00 -6.86
C SER A 196 -26.97 -8.01 -6.72
N ASN A 197 -26.03 -8.32 -5.85
CA ASN A 197 -24.91 -7.48 -5.48
C ASN A 197 -23.66 -7.96 -6.23
N ILE A 198 -22.72 -7.06 -6.50
CA ILE A 198 -21.35 -7.45 -6.84
C ILE A 198 -20.53 -7.38 -5.57
N GLU A 199 -20.17 -8.56 -5.07
CA GLU A 199 -19.24 -8.71 -3.97
C GLU A 199 -17.82 -8.88 -4.52
N ARG A 200 -16.89 -8.13 -3.95
CA ARG A 200 -15.45 -8.25 -4.20
C ARG A 200 -14.74 -8.30 -2.86
N SER A 201 -13.81 -9.22 -2.68
CA SER A 201 -12.90 -9.24 -1.54
C SER A 201 -11.49 -8.89 -1.99
N ASP A 202 -10.91 -7.84 -1.45
CA ASP A 202 -9.50 -7.50 -1.65
C ASP A 202 -8.72 -7.88 -0.38
N ILE A 203 -7.75 -8.77 -0.52
CA ILE A 203 -6.85 -9.17 0.56
C ILE A 203 -5.51 -8.47 0.33
N ILE A 204 -5.13 -7.60 1.26
CA ILE A 204 -3.82 -6.94 1.26
C ILE A 204 -2.91 -7.79 2.14
N ASP A 205 -1.79 -8.27 1.59
CA ASP A 205 -0.74 -8.98 2.31
C ASP A 205 0.55 -8.16 2.15
N PHE A 206 0.83 -7.32 3.15
CA PHE A 206 1.95 -6.37 3.13
C PHE A 206 3.02 -6.83 4.13
N ARG A 207 4.25 -7.05 3.63
CA ARG A 207 5.37 -7.60 4.40
C ARG A 207 6.62 -6.75 4.23
N ILE A 208 7.37 -6.56 5.32
CA ILE A 208 8.65 -5.86 5.35
C ILE A 208 9.62 -6.70 6.16
N ASN A 209 10.85 -6.84 5.64
CA ASN A 209 11.94 -7.57 6.27
C ASN A 209 11.67 -9.07 6.53
N GLU A 210 10.62 -9.64 5.93
CA GLU A 210 10.36 -11.08 5.98
C GLU A 210 11.35 -11.81 5.05
N GLN A 211 12.44 -12.30 5.64
CA GLN A 211 13.59 -12.86 4.92
C GLN A 211 13.20 -13.98 3.95
N ARG A 212 12.21 -14.81 4.30
CA ARG A 212 11.77 -15.93 3.44
C ARG A 212 11.08 -15.48 2.15
N ASN A 213 10.61 -14.25 2.12
CA ASN A 213 9.93 -13.65 0.96
C ASN A 213 10.80 -12.60 0.24
N LEU A 214 12.06 -12.48 0.65
CA LEU A 214 13.06 -11.62 0.01
C LEU A 214 13.95 -12.44 -0.93
N PRO A 215 14.45 -11.82 -2.01
CA PRO A 215 15.48 -12.44 -2.83
C PRO A 215 16.78 -12.62 -2.05
N ASN A 216 17.53 -13.70 -2.33
CA ASN A 216 18.67 -14.14 -1.52
C ASN A 216 19.71 -13.04 -1.22
N GLU A 217 20.10 -12.24 -2.21
CA GLU A 217 21.06 -11.15 -1.99
C GLU A 217 20.50 -10.08 -1.03
N VAL A 218 19.21 -9.72 -1.16
CA VAL A 218 18.55 -8.74 -0.27
C VAL A 218 18.52 -9.31 1.15
N ALA A 219 18.09 -10.57 1.28
CA ALA A 219 18.03 -11.26 2.57
C ALA A 219 19.41 -11.32 3.25
N THR A 220 20.46 -11.58 2.48
CA THR A 220 21.85 -11.60 2.98
C THR A 220 22.29 -10.21 3.44
N THR A 221 22.03 -9.16 2.66
CA THR A 221 22.36 -7.78 3.07
C THR A 221 21.57 -7.32 4.29
N LEU A 222 20.31 -7.74 4.41
CA LEU A 222 19.47 -7.47 5.58
C LEU A 222 19.98 -8.22 6.82
N ALA A 223 20.45 -9.45 6.66
CA ALA A 223 21.04 -10.23 7.75
C ALA A 223 22.28 -9.53 8.33
N SER A 224 23.10 -8.88 7.50
CA SER A 224 24.27 -8.09 7.93
C SER A 224 23.97 -6.63 8.29
N ALA A 225 22.70 -6.23 8.35
CA ALA A 225 22.33 -4.85 8.65
C ALA A 225 22.68 -4.41 10.09
N SER A 226 23.00 -3.12 10.25
CA SER A 226 23.21 -2.49 11.56
C SER A 226 21.94 -2.46 12.41
N CYS A 227 20.81 -2.16 11.74
CA CYS A 227 19.50 -2.04 12.37
C CYS A 227 18.36 -2.11 11.34
N THR A 228 17.16 -2.33 11.84
CA THR A 228 15.88 -2.07 11.16
C THR A 228 15.07 -1.05 11.97
N PRO A 229 14.01 -0.44 11.42
CA PRO A 229 13.14 0.47 12.17
C PRO A 229 12.69 -0.10 13.53
N SER A 230 12.72 0.75 14.56
CA SER A 230 12.22 0.39 15.89
C SER A 230 10.70 0.35 15.97
N LYS A 231 10.00 1.12 15.13
CA LYS A 231 8.55 1.09 15.01
C LYS A 231 8.10 1.12 13.56
N TYR A 232 7.02 0.40 13.28
CA TYR A 232 6.37 0.36 11.98
C TYR A 232 4.94 0.87 12.12
N HIS A 233 4.57 1.80 11.25
CA HIS A 233 3.24 2.36 11.10
C HIS A 233 2.78 2.10 9.67
N PHE A 234 1.75 1.28 9.51
CA PHE A 234 1.15 1.01 8.21
C PHE A 234 -0.26 1.54 8.17
N PHE A 235 -0.52 2.35 7.15
CA PHE A 235 -1.81 2.94 6.88
C PHE A 235 -2.32 2.43 5.55
N VAL A 236 -3.53 1.89 5.52
CA VAL A 236 -4.23 1.57 4.28
C VAL A 236 -5.34 2.58 4.11
N ILE A 237 -5.35 3.29 2.98
CA ILE A 237 -6.39 4.26 2.63
C ILE A 237 -7.29 3.64 1.55
N ARG A 238 -8.59 3.56 1.83
CA ARG A 238 -9.59 2.87 0.99
C ARG A 238 -10.83 3.74 0.76
N ASP A 239 -11.64 3.31 -0.20
CA ASP A 239 -13.00 3.81 -0.38
C ASP A 239 -13.83 3.63 0.91
N MET A 240 -14.65 4.62 1.29
CA MET A 240 -15.48 4.57 2.51
C MET A 240 -16.44 3.37 2.57
N VAL A 241 -16.90 2.92 1.41
CA VAL A 241 -17.86 1.81 1.28
C VAL A 241 -17.24 0.43 1.46
N ASP A 242 -15.93 0.35 1.67
CA ASP A 242 -15.25 -0.90 1.90
C ASP A 242 -15.34 -1.31 3.38
N GLU A 243 -15.86 -2.51 3.62
CA GLU A 243 -15.90 -3.09 4.95
C GLU A 243 -14.59 -3.84 5.23
N SER A 244 -13.92 -3.47 6.32
CA SER A 244 -12.70 -4.15 6.77
C SER A 244 -13.03 -5.26 7.77
N SER A 245 -12.37 -6.40 7.63
CA SER A 245 -12.35 -7.46 8.65
C SER A 245 -11.08 -7.41 9.52
N ALA A 246 -10.43 -6.24 9.62
CA ALA A 246 -9.22 -6.08 10.42
C ALA A 246 -9.46 -6.36 11.90
N SER A 247 -8.69 -7.28 12.48
CA SER A 247 -8.67 -7.59 13.90
C SER A 247 -7.26 -8.04 14.33
N GLY A 248 -6.94 -7.91 15.61
CA GLY A 248 -5.65 -8.30 16.18
C GLY A 248 -4.98 -7.18 16.99
N SER A 249 -3.99 -7.54 17.81
CA SER A 249 -3.30 -6.64 18.76
C SER A 249 -2.55 -5.48 18.11
N ASN A 250 -2.10 -5.65 16.86
CA ASN A 250 -1.35 -4.63 16.13
C ASN A 250 -2.24 -3.60 15.43
N TYR A 251 -3.55 -3.87 15.31
CA TYR A 251 -4.50 -2.95 14.70
C TYR A 251 -4.89 -1.85 15.70
N GLN A 252 -4.75 -0.59 15.30
CA GLN A 252 -5.00 0.57 16.16
C GLN A 252 -6.40 1.18 15.96
N GLY A 253 -7.04 0.89 14.82
CA GLY A 253 -8.36 1.41 14.48
C GLY A 253 -8.42 2.03 13.08
N CYS A 254 -9.55 2.67 12.80
CA CYS A 254 -9.80 3.39 11.55
C CYS A 254 -10.50 4.72 11.80
N ARG A 255 -10.34 5.66 10.87
CA ARG A 255 -11.04 6.94 10.86
C ARG A 255 -11.34 7.40 9.44
N ILE A 256 -12.27 8.35 9.31
CA ILE A 256 -12.49 9.08 8.06
C ILE A 256 -11.31 10.04 7.85
N LEU A 257 -10.89 10.19 6.61
CA LEU A 257 -9.78 11.03 6.20
C LEU A 257 -10.30 12.35 5.63
N GLU A 258 -9.85 13.48 6.19
CA GLU A 258 -10.38 14.80 5.83
C GLU A 258 -9.95 15.22 4.41
N SER A 259 -10.81 15.03 3.41
CA SER A 259 -10.41 15.19 2.01
C SER A 259 -9.82 16.57 1.68
N GLU A 260 -10.33 17.64 2.27
CA GLU A 260 -9.85 19.01 2.00
C GLU A 260 -8.39 19.21 2.44
N THR A 261 -8.00 18.66 3.59
CA THR A 261 -6.61 18.68 4.06
C THR A 261 -5.73 17.81 3.16
N TRP A 262 -6.19 16.60 2.84
CA TRP A 262 -5.40 15.62 2.10
C TRP A 262 -5.34 15.86 0.59
N LYS A 263 -6.21 16.70 0.01
CA LYS A 263 -6.04 17.17 -1.38
C LYS A 263 -4.73 17.96 -1.55
N LYS A 264 -4.34 18.77 -0.56
CA LYS A 264 -3.09 19.55 -0.55
C LYS A 264 -1.81 18.68 -0.55
N TYR A 265 -1.97 17.40 -0.21
CA TYR A 265 -0.91 16.40 -0.18
C TYR A 265 -0.53 15.86 -1.56
N PHE A 266 -1.27 16.25 -2.61
CA PHE A 266 -1.02 15.87 -3.98
C PHE A 266 -0.77 17.14 -4.82
N PRO A 267 0.10 17.08 -5.85
CA PRO A 267 0.36 18.23 -6.71
C PRO A 267 -0.85 18.61 -7.58
N ASP A 268 -1.66 17.61 -7.96
CA ASP A 268 -2.87 17.80 -8.75
C ASP A 268 -4.10 17.83 -7.86
N ASN A 269 -5.19 18.47 -8.33
CA ASN A 269 -6.50 18.40 -7.69
C ASN A 269 -7.05 16.96 -7.75
N VAL A 270 -6.68 16.15 -6.77
CA VAL A 270 -7.14 14.77 -6.65
C VAL A 270 -8.62 14.73 -6.27
N ASN A 271 -9.36 13.88 -6.95
CA ASN A 271 -10.76 13.59 -6.64
C ASN A 271 -10.85 12.23 -5.94
N PHE A 272 -11.15 12.23 -4.65
CA PHE A 272 -11.32 11.02 -3.85
C PHE A 272 -12.68 10.32 -4.03
N GLY A 273 -13.64 10.95 -4.72
CA GLY A 273 -15.00 10.46 -4.89
C GLY A 273 -16.03 11.36 -4.22
N GLU A 274 -17.24 10.83 -4.07
CA GLU A 274 -18.35 11.51 -3.38
C GLU A 274 -18.18 11.50 -1.86
N ASN A 275 -17.46 10.50 -1.34
CA ASN A 275 -17.24 10.32 0.09
C ASN A 275 -15.75 10.40 0.41
N ASP A 276 -15.47 10.90 1.61
CA ASP A 276 -14.12 10.93 2.17
C ASP A 276 -13.56 9.51 2.33
N PRO A 277 -12.29 9.26 1.97
CA PRO A 277 -11.66 7.96 2.17
C PRO A 277 -11.61 7.55 3.65
N MET A 278 -11.51 6.26 3.90
CA MET A 278 -11.19 5.74 5.23
C MET A 278 -9.72 5.34 5.32
N ILE A 279 -9.10 5.64 6.46
CA ILE A 279 -7.74 5.21 6.79
C ILE A 279 -7.76 4.18 7.91
N TYR A 280 -7.04 3.08 7.73
CA TYR A 280 -6.89 1.98 8.67
C TYR A 280 -5.44 1.92 9.14
N HIS A 281 -5.19 1.81 10.45
CA HIS A 281 -3.85 1.92 11.03
C HIS A 281 -3.42 0.65 11.76
N TRP A 282 -2.22 0.16 11.42
CA TRP A 282 -1.48 -0.85 12.18
C TRP A 282 -0.18 -0.27 12.71
N LYS A 283 0.16 -0.63 13.95
CA LYS A 283 1.39 -0.23 14.62
C LYS A 283 2.05 -1.45 15.23
N ILE A 284 3.33 -1.64 14.93
CA ILE A 284 4.17 -2.70 15.51
C ILE A 284 5.45 -2.07 16.03
N LYS A 285 5.86 -2.44 17.25
CA LYS A 285 7.15 -2.07 17.83
C LYS A 285 8.09 -3.28 17.71
N LYS A 286 9.33 -3.04 17.25
CA LYS A 286 10.41 -4.03 17.31
C LYS A 286 10.71 -4.35 18.78
N ASP A 287 11.00 -5.61 19.07
CA ASP A 287 11.50 -5.99 20.39
C ASP A 287 12.82 -5.26 20.67
N ASP A 288 12.97 -4.76 21.89
CA ASP A 288 14.13 -3.98 22.30
C ASP A 288 15.39 -4.85 22.35
N GLU A 289 15.28 -6.19 22.46
CA GLU A 289 16.42 -7.13 22.37
C GLU A 289 16.77 -7.54 20.94
N ALA A 290 15.79 -7.50 20.03
CA ALA A 290 15.98 -7.95 18.65
C ALA A 290 16.79 -6.93 17.82
N ARG A 291 17.85 -7.40 17.16
CA ARG A 291 18.62 -6.57 16.21
C ARG A 291 17.78 -6.18 15.00
N LEU A 292 17.13 -7.19 14.39
CA LEU A 292 16.27 -7.04 13.21
C LEU A 292 14.82 -7.26 13.61
N GLY A 293 13.93 -6.44 13.07
CA GLY A 293 12.49 -6.59 13.18
C GLY A 293 11.87 -6.76 11.81
N ASP A 294 10.85 -7.60 11.75
CA ASP A 294 9.96 -7.77 10.62
C ASP A 294 8.60 -7.11 10.88
N PHE A 295 7.85 -6.88 9.81
CA PHE A 295 6.51 -6.35 9.87
C PHE A 295 5.65 -7.06 8.84
N SER A 296 4.51 -7.60 9.27
CA SER A 296 3.56 -8.27 8.38
C SER A 296 2.14 -7.92 8.78
N VAL A 297 1.33 -7.51 7.81
CA VAL A 297 -0.10 -7.25 7.97
C VAL A 297 -0.85 -7.92 6.83
N VAL A 298 -1.85 -8.72 7.22
CA VAL A 298 -2.85 -9.27 6.31
C VAL A 298 -4.21 -8.72 6.70
N VAL A 299 -4.88 -8.07 5.76
CA VAL A 299 -6.23 -7.51 5.97
C VAL A 299 -7.12 -7.78 4.77
N LYS A 300 -8.38 -8.13 5.05
CA LYS A 300 -9.40 -8.35 4.03
C LYS A 300 -10.40 -7.20 4.04
N PHE A 301 -10.61 -6.60 2.88
CA PHE A 301 -11.66 -5.63 2.60
C PHE A 301 -12.73 -6.27 1.72
N LYS A 302 -13.99 -6.06 2.07
CA LYS A 302 -15.14 -6.47 1.26
C LYS A 302 -15.81 -5.22 0.70
N THR A 303 -15.99 -5.19 -0.61
CA THR A 303 -16.82 -4.19 -1.28
C THR A 303 -18.08 -4.87 -1.78
N SER A 304 -19.24 -4.30 -1.47
CA SER A 304 -20.52 -4.67 -2.06
C SER A 304 -21.06 -3.50 -2.87
N LYS A 305 -21.29 -3.71 -4.18
CA LYS A 305 -21.93 -2.71 -5.04
C LYS A 305 -23.15 -3.30 -5.72
N SER A 306 -24.30 -2.63 -5.56
CA SER A 306 -25.49 -2.94 -6.34
C SER A 306 -25.35 -2.34 -7.74
N LYS A 307 -25.66 -3.12 -8.78
CA LYS A 307 -25.78 -2.60 -10.15
C LYS A 307 -27.26 -2.58 -10.52
N PHE A 308 -27.76 -1.42 -10.95
CA PHE A 308 -29.13 -1.30 -11.46
C PHE A 308 -29.42 -2.31 -12.57
N SER A 309 -28.44 -2.63 -13.43
CA SER A 309 -28.61 -3.67 -14.44
C SER A 309 -28.93 -5.05 -13.88
N LYS A 310 -28.40 -5.40 -12.69
CA LYS A 310 -28.78 -6.63 -12.00
C LYS A 310 -30.22 -6.53 -11.50
N ILE A 311 -30.60 -5.42 -10.87
CA ILE A 311 -31.97 -5.19 -10.38
C ILE A 311 -32.98 -5.37 -11.53
N PHE A 312 -32.75 -4.74 -12.68
CA PHE A 312 -33.59 -4.90 -13.87
C PHE A 312 -33.61 -6.36 -14.38
N ALA A 313 -32.48 -7.06 -14.34
CA ALA A 313 -32.45 -8.48 -14.70
C ALA A 313 -33.32 -9.33 -13.76
N TYR A 314 -33.31 -9.08 -12.44
CA TYR A 314 -34.20 -9.79 -11.51
C TYR A 314 -35.68 -9.50 -11.77
N ILE A 315 -36.04 -8.24 -12.02
CA ILE A 315 -37.42 -7.86 -12.37
C ILE A 315 -37.85 -8.59 -13.64
N PHE A 316 -36.97 -8.61 -14.66
CA PHE A 316 -37.22 -9.35 -15.89
C PHE A 316 -37.39 -10.86 -15.65
N TYR A 317 -36.53 -11.47 -14.82
CA TYR A 317 -36.64 -12.89 -14.47
C TYR A 317 -37.97 -13.21 -13.76
N ALA A 318 -38.38 -12.38 -12.81
CA ALA A 318 -39.64 -12.54 -12.10
C ALA A 318 -40.84 -12.42 -13.04
N ALA A 319 -40.80 -11.46 -13.97
CA ALA A 319 -41.84 -11.29 -14.98
C ALA A 319 -41.90 -12.49 -15.94
N ALA A 320 -40.75 -12.98 -16.40
CA ALA A 320 -40.66 -14.15 -17.28
C ALA A 320 -41.18 -15.42 -16.60
N ILE A 321 -40.83 -15.66 -15.33
CA ILE A 321 -41.32 -16.81 -14.55
C ILE A 321 -42.84 -16.72 -14.37
N THR A 322 -43.36 -15.54 -13.98
CA THR A 322 -44.80 -15.32 -13.82
C THR A 322 -45.54 -15.55 -15.15
N TYR A 323 -44.98 -15.09 -16.26
CA TYR A 323 -45.54 -15.30 -17.59
C TYR A 323 -45.57 -16.79 -17.96
N ILE A 324 -44.47 -17.53 -17.74
CA ILE A 324 -44.42 -18.97 -18.01
C ILE A 324 -45.42 -19.74 -17.13
N MET A 325 -45.51 -19.41 -15.84
CA MET A 325 -46.45 -20.06 -14.91
C MET A 325 -47.91 -19.94 -15.34
N LYS A 326 -48.29 -18.86 -16.04
CA LYS A 326 -49.64 -18.67 -16.60
C LYS A 326 -50.02 -19.77 -17.61
N PHE A 327 -49.04 -20.37 -18.28
CA PHE A 327 -49.28 -21.41 -19.29
C PHE A 327 -49.24 -22.84 -18.73
N ILE A 328 -49.08 -23.02 -17.41
CA ILE A 328 -49.15 -24.33 -16.76
C ILE A 328 -50.61 -24.57 -16.33
N PRO A 329 -51.36 -25.48 -16.99
CA PRO A 329 -52.75 -25.73 -16.63
C PRO A 329 -52.83 -26.42 -15.26
N ALA A 330 -53.66 -25.89 -14.35
CA ALA A 330 -53.79 -26.39 -12.98
C ALA A 330 -54.33 -27.84 -12.90
N ASP A 331 -55.19 -28.22 -13.85
CA ASP A 331 -55.84 -29.54 -14.00
C ASP A 331 -55.71 -30.06 -15.44
N SER A 332 -54.57 -30.68 -15.76
CA SER A 332 -54.42 -31.43 -17.01
C SER A 332 -53.53 -32.66 -16.80
N ALA A 333 -53.79 -33.74 -17.55
CA ALA A 333 -52.97 -34.96 -17.54
C ALA A 333 -51.49 -34.71 -17.89
N HIS A 334 -51.17 -33.55 -18.47
CA HIS A 334 -49.83 -33.15 -18.89
C HIS A 334 -49.16 -32.14 -17.94
N LYS A 335 -49.76 -31.80 -16.79
CA LYS A 335 -49.21 -30.87 -15.79
C LYS A 335 -47.76 -31.18 -15.41
N ASN A 336 -47.44 -32.46 -15.20
CA ASN A 336 -46.09 -32.91 -14.87
C ASN A 336 -45.09 -32.68 -16.02
N ILE A 337 -45.54 -32.83 -17.27
CA ILE A 337 -44.70 -32.59 -18.46
C ILE A 337 -44.39 -31.09 -18.58
N TYR A 338 -45.38 -30.21 -18.42
CA TYR A 338 -45.16 -28.77 -18.45
C TYR A 338 -44.26 -28.28 -17.30
N LEU A 339 -44.42 -28.86 -16.10
CA LEU A 339 -43.56 -28.55 -14.96
C LEU A 339 -42.10 -28.96 -15.23
N VAL A 340 -41.88 -30.18 -15.75
CA VAL A 340 -40.54 -30.68 -16.11
C VAL A 340 -39.92 -29.85 -17.23
N CYS A 341 -40.67 -29.49 -18.28
CA CYS A 341 -40.18 -28.62 -19.34
C CYS A 341 -39.81 -27.22 -18.83
N THR A 342 -40.59 -26.67 -17.90
CA THR A 342 -40.31 -25.38 -17.27
C THR A 342 -39.03 -25.44 -16.43
N LEU A 343 -38.87 -26.48 -15.61
CA LEU A 343 -37.65 -26.71 -14.82
C LEU A 343 -36.44 -26.93 -15.73
N ALA A 344 -36.59 -27.69 -16.82
CA ALA A 344 -35.53 -27.93 -17.81
C ALA A 344 -35.13 -26.63 -18.53
N PHE A 345 -36.10 -25.76 -18.87
CA PHE A 345 -35.82 -24.46 -19.47
C PHE A 345 -35.08 -23.54 -18.50
N ILE A 346 -35.50 -23.49 -17.23
CA ILE A 346 -34.80 -22.74 -16.17
C ILE A 346 -33.38 -23.28 -15.99
N LEU A 347 -33.19 -24.60 -15.93
CA LEU A 347 -31.88 -25.24 -15.81
C LEU A 347 -30.98 -24.96 -17.02
N ALA A 348 -31.52 -25.06 -18.25
CA ALA A 348 -30.79 -24.74 -19.47
C ALA A 348 -30.38 -23.27 -19.51
N TYR A 349 -31.27 -22.36 -19.09
CA TYR A 349 -31.00 -20.93 -19.04
C TYR A 349 -29.94 -20.57 -18.00
N ILE A 350 -30.03 -21.12 -16.78
CA ILE A 350 -29.00 -20.99 -15.73
C ILE A 350 -27.66 -21.52 -16.26
N SER A 351 -27.68 -22.66 -16.96
CA SER A 351 -26.48 -23.26 -17.56
C SER A 351 -25.86 -22.36 -18.62
N ILE A 352 -26.65 -21.73 -19.49
CA ILE A 352 -26.16 -20.77 -20.50
C ILE A 352 -25.53 -19.54 -19.82
N HIS A 353 -26.18 -18.98 -18.80
CA HIS A 353 -25.64 -17.84 -18.07
C HIS A 353 -24.37 -18.20 -17.27
N TYR A 354 -24.31 -19.41 -16.72
CA TYR A 354 -23.14 -19.96 -16.06
C TYR A 354 -21.97 -20.14 -17.06
N ILE A 355 -22.23 -20.69 -18.25
CA ILE A 355 -21.24 -20.82 -19.33
C ILE A 355 -20.75 -19.45 -19.80
N LYS A 356 -21.65 -18.48 -19.99
CA LYS A 356 -21.31 -17.10 -20.37
C LYS A 356 -20.46 -16.42 -19.29
N TYR A 357 -20.75 -16.65 -18.01
CA TYR A 357 -19.95 -16.18 -16.88
C TYR A 357 -18.57 -16.86 -16.83
N ILE A 358 -18.47 -18.17 -17.06
CA ILE A 358 -17.19 -18.88 -17.17
C ILE A 358 -16.38 -18.34 -18.36
N SER A 359 -17.02 -18.11 -19.50
CA SER A 359 -16.36 -17.55 -20.68
C SER A 359 -15.85 -16.12 -20.42
N LEU A 360 -16.66 -15.27 -19.80
CA LEU A 360 -16.28 -13.90 -19.43
C LEU A 360 -15.17 -13.88 -18.37
N SER A 361 -15.22 -14.75 -17.36
CA SER A 361 -14.17 -14.85 -16.34
C SER A 361 -12.85 -15.39 -16.92
N LYS A 362 -12.91 -16.39 -17.83
CA LYS A 362 -11.75 -16.89 -18.59
C LYS A 362 -11.19 -15.81 -19.54
N PHE A 363 -12.05 -15.02 -20.18
CA PHE A 363 -11.65 -13.89 -21.03
C PHE A 363 -10.97 -12.79 -20.22
N ILE A 364 -11.54 -12.38 -19.09
CA ILE A 364 -10.92 -11.41 -18.17
C ILE A 364 -9.57 -11.95 -17.64
N ALA A 365 -9.48 -13.25 -17.34
CA ALA A 365 -8.23 -13.89 -16.95
C ALA A 365 -7.19 -13.93 -18.07
N ARG A 366 -7.61 -14.16 -19.34
CA ARG A 366 -6.73 -14.12 -20.52
C ARG A 366 -6.25 -12.71 -20.85
N VAL A 367 -7.14 -11.71 -20.79
CA VAL A 367 -6.79 -10.29 -21.01
C VAL A 367 -5.80 -9.80 -19.94
N LYS A 368 -5.92 -10.27 -18.69
CA LYS A 368 -4.91 -10.03 -17.65
C LYS A 368 -3.54 -10.66 -17.95
N LYS A 369 -3.51 -11.78 -18.70
CA LYS A 369 -2.27 -12.48 -19.11
C LYS A 369 -1.57 -11.82 -20.31
N TRP A 370 -2.29 -11.04 -21.11
CA TRP A 370 -1.78 -10.37 -22.33
C TRP A 370 -1.32 -8.93 -22.09
N LYS A 371 -1.43 -8.41 -20.85
CA LYS A 371 -0.84 -7.12 -20.42
C LYS A 371 0.36 -7.34 -19.49
N ILE A 372 1.21 -8.32 -19.80
CA ILE A 372 2.57 -8.46 -19.27
C ILE A 372 3.51 -7.81 -20.26
#